data_AF-A0A9W9E883-F1
#
_entry.id   AF-A0A9W9E883-F1
#
_cell.length_a   1.000
_cell.length_b   1.000
_cell.length_c   1.000
_cell.angle_alpha   90.00
_cell.angle_beta   90.00
_cell.angle_gamma   90.00
#
_symmetry.space_group_name_H-M   'P 1'
#
loop_
_entity.id
_entity.type
_entity.pdbx_description
1 polymer ?
#
loop_
_entity_poly.entity_id
_entity_poly.type
_entity_poly.pdbx_seq_one_letter_code
_entity_poly.pdbx_strand_id
1 'polypeptide(L)'
;MKAISSQLQDEKSKVEAVSSQLKDEKAKVAELQKYIEKNETVVTRAHETHMSSLSKSVSRPFTDDMIKDELKCFYENYLLPWCGDLGSMEVDEPEKAKEKLQSIGIINNCKSYMNEPANLQFSMDLPDGKSPMVLLQAVLSQTLCDTFLRDAYFLADGMETSKVLGQDHADSRRWLKEVEDMLCKVDKNSGVDWRIQTVQSLEKATPFNLHLVQNKAKNFVQDFHFLLKEVDDQALKDLSQLFLDFGNLALKFWKMRTVIKTHGLSRFAEQRFDAESSFIEADVVGSPDARKRRQGRYVGVVVRPLIVSEPLGQDGGVSEEVVWLKAAGWVSDSEGLVDTPAQNVIDDGDDDESDEDEGDEDGDSGDDDDVMRMMTMMMTMTL
;
A
#
# COMPACT_ATOMS: atom_id res chain seq x y z
N MET A 1 -40.06 91.23 -26.32
CA MET A 1 -39.46 91.04 -24.97
C MET A 1 -39.96 89.80 -24.23
N LYS A 2 -41.28 89.53 -24.11
CA LYS A 2 -41.79 88.35 -23.38
C LYS A 2 -41.30 86.98 -23.91
N ALA A 3 -41.24 86.78 -25.22
CA ALA A 3 -40.82 85.50 -25.81
C ALA A 3 -39.33 85.16 -25.53
N ILE A 4 -38.46 86.17 -25.54
CA ILE A 4 -37.02 86.01 -25.27
C ILE A 4 -36.79 85.67 -23.79
N SER A 5 -37.54 86.29 -22.88
CA SER A 5 -37.48 85.98 -21.45
C SER A 5 -37.95 84.54 -21.15
N SER A 6 -38.95 84.05 -21.87
CA SER A 6 -39.43 82.67 -21.73
C SER A 6 -38.40 81.65 -22.21
N GLN A 7 -37.76 81.90 -23.36
CA GLN A 7 -36.70 81.02 -23.88
C GLN A 7 -35.47 80.98 -22.97
N LEU A 8 -35.08 82.12 -22.40
CA LEU A 8 -33.95 82.20 -21.47
C LEU A 8 -34.21 81.40 -20.19
N GLN A 9 -35.46 81.40 -19.71
CA GLN A 9 -35.86 80.66 -18.50
C GLN A 9 -35.92 79.15 -18.75
N ASP A 10 -36.38 78.72 -19.93
CA ASP A 10 -36.37 77.31 -20.35
C ASP A 10 -34.94 76.78 -20.53
N GLU A 11 -34.05 77.54 -21.18
CA GLU A 11 -32.63 77.19 -21.33
C GLU A 11 -31.94 77.07 -19.97
N LYS A 12 -32.20 78.01 -19.05
CA LYS A 12 -31.64 77.95 -17.70
C LYS A 12 -32.11 76.71 -16.94
N SER A 13 -33.39 76.35 -17.06
CA SER A 13 -33.95 75.15 -16.43
C SER A 13 -33.34 73.86 -17.00
N LYS A 14 -33.06 73.83 -18.31
CA LYS A 14 -32.36 72.71 -18.96
C LYS A 14 -30.91 72.60 -18.51
N VAL A 15 -30.19 73.72 -18.40
CA VAL A 15 -28.80 73.74 -17.92
C VAL A 15 -28.71 73.24 -16.49
N GLU A 16 -29.64 73.64 -15.61
CA GLU A 16 -29.70 73.15 -14.23
C GLU A 16 -30.00 71.63 -14.18
N ALA A 17 -30.94 71.14 -15.00
CA ALA A 17 -31.27 69.72 -15.08
C ALA A 17 -30.08 68.87 -15.58
N VAL A 18 -29.39 69.32 -16.64
CA VAL A 18 -28.19 68.65 -17.18
C VAL A 18 -27.05 68.70 -16.17
N SER A 19 -26.89 69.81 -15.45
CA SER A 19 -25.88 69.94 -14.39
C SER A 19 -26.13 68.96 -13.24
N SER A 20 -27.39 68.75 -12.86
CA SER A 20 -27.76 67.75 -11.85
C SER A 20 -27.46 66.34 -12.33
N GLN A 21 -27.88 65.98 -13.55
CA GLN A 21 -27.63 64.66 -14.13
C GLN A 21 -26.13 64.36 -14.25
N LEU A 22 -25.32 65.34 -14.67
CA LEU A 22 -23.87 65.19 -14.75
C LEU A 22 -23.24 64.91 -13.37
N LYS A 23 -23.81 65.49 -12.31
CA LYS A 23 -23.33 65.30 -10.94
C LYS A 23 -23.66 63.90 -10.43
N ASP A 24 -24.88 63.43 -10.71
CA ASP A 24 -25.33 62.08 -10.35
C ASP A 24 -24.53 61.00 -11.11
N GLU A 25 -24.26 61.21 -12.40
CA GLU A 25 -23.51 60.25 -13.20
C GLU A 25 -22.03 60.22 -12.84
N LYS A 26 -21.45 61.36 -12.44
CA LYS A 26 -20.10 61.38 -11.84
C LYS A 26 -20.04 60.60 -10.53
N ALA A 27 -21.10 60.65 -9.70
CA ALA A 27 -21.17 59.88 -8.47
C ALA A 27 -21.24 58.37 -8.76
N LYS A 28 -22.05 57.94 -9.74
CA LYS A 28 -22.14 56.53 -10.16
C LYS A 28 -20.82 56.01 -10.73
N VAL A 29 -20.12 56.81 -11.54
CA VAL A 29 -18.81 56.43 -12.10
C VAL A 29 -17.79 56.22 -10.98
N ALA A 30 -17.77 57.10 -9.98
CA ALA A 30 -16.87 56.97 -8.83
C ALA A 30 -17.18 55.72 -7.98
N GLU A 31 -18.46 55.36 -7.86
CA GLU A 31 -18.88 54.14 -7.14
C GLU A 31 -18.50 52.86 -7.92
N LEU A 32 -18.71 52.85 -9.23
CA LEU A 32 -18.30 51.73 -10.09
C LEU A 32 -16.78 51.53 -10.09
N GLN A 33 -15.99 52.61 -10.10
CA GLN A 33 -14.53 52.51 -9.98
C GLN A 33 -14.09 51.85 -8.68
N LYS A 34 -14.72 52.19 -7.55
CA LYS A 34 -14.45 51.51 -6.27
C LYS A 34 -14.80 50.03 -6.31
N TYR A 35 -15.88 49.66 -6.99
CA TYR A 35 -16.29 48.27 -7.12
C TYR A 35 -15.31 47.46 -8.00
N ILE A 36 -14.79 48.07 -9.07
CA ILE A 36 -13.77 47.48 -9.93
C ILE A 36 -12.47 47.25 -9.15
N GLU A 37 -11.96 48.26 -8.44
CA GLU A 37 -10.75 48.11 -7.61
C GLU A 37 -10.92 46.99 -6.56
N LYS A 38 -12.09 46.93 -5.92
CA LYS A 38 -12.38 45.86 -4.95
C LYS A 38 -12.40 44.48 -5.62
N ASN A 39 -13.00 44.34 -6.79
CA ASN A 39 -13.02 43.08 -7.51
C ASN A 39 -11.64 42.68 -8.02
N GLU A 40 -10.84 43.63 -8.52
CA GLU A 40 -9.46 43.36 -8.93
C GLU A 40 -8.64 42.84 -7.75
N THR A 41 -8.72 43.45 -6.56
CA THR A 41 -7.99 42.93 -5.39
C THR A 41 -8.41 41.52 -4.97
N VAL A 42 -9.69 41.16 -5.13
CA VAL A 42 -10.18 39.80 -4.86
C VAL A 42 -9.65 38.82 -5.91
N VAL A 43 -9.71 39.20 -7.20
CA VAL A 43 -9.21 38.37 -8.30
C VAL A 43 -7.70 38.19 -8.20
N THR A 44 -6.93 39.24 -7.92
CA THR A 44 -5.48 39.16 -7.73
C THR A 44 -5.13 38.26 -6.57
N ARG A 45 -5.81 38.38 -5.42
CA ARG A 45 -5.57 37.50 -4.26
C ARG A 45 -5.92 36.04 -4.56
N ALA A 46 -7.03 35.80 -5.26
CA ALA A 46 -7.41 34.46 -5.68
C ALA A 46 -6.38 33.87 -6.66
N HIS A 47 -5.89 34.69 -7.60
CA HIS A 47 -4.90 34.27 -8.58
C HIS A 47 -3.53 34.01 -7.95
N GLU A 48 -3.08 34.85 -7.02
CA GLU A 48 -1.86 34.64 -6.22
C GLU A 48 -1.95 33.37 -5.38
N THR A 49 -3.11 33.11 -4.76
CA THR A 49 -3.35 31.89 -3.98
C THR A 49 -3.30 30.64 -4.88
N HIS A 50 -3.89 30.72 -6.06
CA HIS A 50 -3.88 29.63 -7.05
C HIS A 50 -2.49 29.42 -7.66
N MET A 51 -1.73 30.48 -7.94
CA MET A 51 -0.36 30.39 -8.42
C MET A 51 0.59 29.88 -7.33
N SER A 52 0.36 30.26 -6.06
CA SER A 52 1.12 29.73 -4.92
C SER A 52 0.84 28.24 -4.70
N SER A 53 -0.41 27.78 -4.87
CA SER A 53 -0.73 26.34 -4.81
C SER A 53 -0.10 25.59 -5.98
N LEU A 54 -0.14 26.14 -7.21
CA LEU A 54 0.51 25.56 -8.38
C LEU A 54 2.03 25.46 -8.19
N SER A 55 2.66 26.52 -7.70
CA SER A 55 4.11 26.56 -7.43
C SER A 55 4.53 25.50 -6.41
N LYS A 56 3.75 25.30 -5.33
CA LYS A 56 3.96 24.23 -4.36
C LYS A 56 3.76 22.83 -4.92
N SER A 57 2.89 22.67 -5.93
CA SER A 57 2.70 21.38 -6.62
C SER A 57 3.80 21.05 -7.64
N VAL A 58 4.45 22.06 -8.23
CA VAL A 58 5.51 21.89 -9.26
C VAL A 58 6.91 21.76 -8.64
N SER A 59 7.16 22.37 -7.47
CA SER A 59 8.41 22.21 -6.71
C SER A 59 8.13 21.49 -5.40
N ARG A 60 7.98 20.16 -5.47
CA ARG A 60 7.85 19.34 -4.27
C ARG A 60 9.22 19.27 -3.60
N PRO A 61 9.34 19.59 -2.29
CA PRO A 61 10.61 19.45 -1.56
C PRO A 61 11.04 17.98 -1.39
N PHE A 62 10.17 17.03 -1.73
CA PHE A 62 10.39 15.60 -1.64
C PHE A 62 9.76 14.92 -2.87
N THR A 63 10.60 14.46 -3.81
CA THR A 63 10.17 13.87 -5.08
C THR A 63 10.08 12.35 -4.99
N ASP A 64 9.37 11.72 -5.93
CA ASP A 64 9.23 10.26 -5.95
C ASP A 64 10.57 9.53 -6.04
N ASP A 65 11.56 10.11 -6.73
CA ASP A 65 12.90 9.51 -6.83
C ASP A 65 13.67 9.59 -5.51
N MET A 66 13.56 10.70 -4.76
CA MET A 66 14.12 10.79 -3.41
C MET A 66 13.49 9.77 -2.46
N ILE A 67 12.20 9.49 -2.63
CA ILE A 67 11.49 8.48 -1.82
C ILE A 67 11.97 7.08 -2.15
N LYS A 68 12.12 6.76 -3.44
CA LYS A 68 12.69 5.47 -3.88
C LYS A 68 14.08 5.27 -3.28
N ASP A 69 14.92 6.31 -3.31
CA ASP A 69 16.28 6.27 -2.77
C ASP A 69 16.29 6.14 -1.24
N GLU A 70 15.45 6.90 -0.51
CA GLU A 70 15.36 6.79 0.96
C GLU A 70 14.83 5.41 1.39
N LEU A 71 13.81 4.86 0.71
CA LEU A 71 13.30 3.52 0.98
C LEU A 71 14.35 2.45 0.67
N LYS A 72 14.99 2.52 -0.51
CA LYS A 72 16.04 1.57 -0.89
C LYS A 72 17.19 1.59 0.13
N CYS A 73 17.65 2.78 0.50
CA CYS A 73 18.68 2.98 1.52
C CYS A 73 18.25 2.39 2.86
N PHE A 74 17.00 2.61 3.30
CA PHE A 74 16.46 2.02 4.54
C PHE A 74 16.58 0.48 4.54
N TYR A 75 16.09 -0.16 3.48
CA TYR A 75 16.07 -1.62 3.39
C TYR A 75 17.47 -2.23 3.25
N GLU A 76 18.33 -1.65 2.40
CA GLU A 76 19.67 -2.20 2.12
C GLU A 76 20.68 -1.92 3.24
N ASN A 77 20.65 -0.74 3.87
CA ASN A 77 21.70 -0.30 4.78
C ASN A 77 21.36 -0.43 6.27
N TYR A 78 20.07 -0.59 6.62
CA TYR A 78 19.64 -0.64 8.01
C TYR A 78 18.89 -1.92 8.33
N LEU A 79 17.82 -2.23 7.58
CA LEU A 79 17.00 -3.42 7.85
C LEU A 79 17.75 -4.72 7.55
N LEU A 80 18.34 -4.84 6.36
CA LEU A 80 19.02 -6.06 5.93
C LEU A 80 20.20 -6.43 6.84
N PRO A 81 21.11 -5.51 7.24
CA PRO A 81 22.17 -5.81 8.20
C PRO A 81 21.65 -6.28 9.55
N TRP A 82 20.64 -5.59 10.11
CA TRP A 82 20.06 -5.97 11.39
C TRP A 82 19.48 -7.39 11.34
N CYS A 83 18.74 -7.73 10.28
CA CYS A 83 18.22 -9.09 10.08
C CYS A 83 19.33 -10.13 9.90
N GLY A 84 20.44 -9.79 9.24
CA GLY A 84 21.59 -10.67 9.07
C GLY A 84 22.30 -10.97 10.40
N ASP A 85 22.45 -9.94 11.25
CA ASP A 85 23.11 -10.07 12.54
C ASP A 85 22.24 -10.84 13.55
N LEU A 86 20.94 -10.54 13.60
CA LEU A 86 20.03 -11.04 14.63
C LEU A 86 19.20 -12.26 14.21
N GLY A 87 19.15 -12.61 12.93
CA GLY A 87 18.47 -13.81 12.45
C GLY A 87 19.05 -15.08 13.05
N SER A 88 18.18 -15.97 13.53
CA SER A 88 18.58 -17.30 14.02
C SER A 88 19.12 -18.17 12.88
N MET A 89 19.90 -19.20 13.22
CA MET A 89 20.36 -20.19 12.23
C MET A 89 19.28 -21.23 11.92
N GLU A 90 18.43 -21.53 12.89
CA GLU A 90 17.33 -22.48 12.81
C GLU A 90 16.08 -21.84 13.40
N VAL A 91 14.91 -22.28 12.94
CA VAL A 91 13.62 -21.81 13.47
C VAL A 91 13.24 -22.66 14.68
N ASP A 92 12.93 -22.02 15.81
CA ASP A 92 12.37 -22.73 16.96
C ASP A 92 10.91 -23.14 16.69
N GLU A 93 10.55 -24.36 17.08
CA GLU A 93 9.24 -24.97 16.82
C GLU A 93 8.71 -24.76 15.38
N PRO A 94 9.40 -25.28 14.33
CA PRO A 94 9.19 -24.91 12.93
C PRO A 94 7.73 -25.04 12.48
N GLU A 95 7.03 -26.12 12.82
CA GLU A 95 5.63 -26.31 12.40
C GLU A 95 4.68 -25.23 12.95
N LYS A 96 4.84 -24.85 14.23
CA LYS A 96 4.04 -23.78 14.83
C LYS A 96 4.41 -22.41 14.25
N ALA A 97 5.71 -22.19 14.00
CA ALA A 97 6.19 -20.98 13.34
C ALA A 97 5.59 -20.87 11.93
N LYS A 98 5.57 -21.95 11.15
CA LYS A 98 4.96 -22.00 9.82
C LYS A 98 3.48 -21.67 9.85
N GLU A 99 2.71 -22.30 10.75
CA GLU A 99 1.28 -22.03 10.90
C GLU A 99 1.03 -20.56 11.22
N LYS A 100 1.79 -20.00 12.18
CA LYS A 100 1.72 -18.57 12.52
C LYS A 100 2.04 -17.69 11.32
N LEU A 101 3.14 -17.95 10.63
CA LEU A 101 3.59 -17.16 9.48
C LEU A 101 2.63 -17.25 8.28
N GLN A 102 1.99 -18.39 8.06
CA GLN A 102 0.93 -18.54 7.07
C GLN A 102 -0.34 -17.77 7.47
N SER A 103 -0.73 -17.81 8.75
CA SER A 103 -1.92 -17.11 9.25
C SER A 103 -1.85 -15.59 9.10
N ILE A 104 -0.65 -15.02 9.23
CA ILE A 104 -0.40 -13.58 9.07
C ILE A 104 -0.03 -13.18 7.63
N GLY A 105 -0.03 -14.13 6.70
CA GLY A 105 0.20 -13.88 5.28
C GLY A 105 1.66 -13.61 4.90
N ILE A 106 2.62 -14.17 5.63
CA ILE A 106 4.06 -14.08 5.31
C ILE A 106 4.47 -15.22 4.36
N ILE A 107 4.06 -16.45 4.69
CA ILE A 107 4.27 -17.64 3.84
C ILE A 107 3.00 -17.88 3.03
N ASN A 108 3.17 -18.20 1.75
CA ASN A 108 2.06 -18.46 0.85
C ASN A 108 1.32 -19.72 1.27
N ASN A 109 0.00 -19.59 1.38
CA ASN A 109 -0.93 -20.65 1.77
C ASN A 109 -2.09 -20.76 0.76
N CYS A 110 -1.98 -20.12 -0.41
CA CYS A 110 -3.01 -20.22 -1.43
C CYS A 110 -3.06 -21.66 -1.98
N LYS A 111 -4.26 -22.11 -2.36
CA LYS A 111 -4.46 -23.50 -2.81
C LYS A 111 -3.56 -23.86 -3.99
N SER A 112 -3.43 -22.95 -4.95
CA SER A 112 -2.60 -23.17 -6.14
C SER A 112 -1.12 -23.36 -5.79
N TYR A 113 -0.61 -22.61 -4.81
CA TYR A 113 0.76 -22.74 -4.33
C TYR A 113 0.98 -24.03 -3.53
N MET A 114 0.05 -24.37 -2.63
CA MET A 114 0.14 -25.58 -1.81
C MET A 114 0.06 -26.87 -2.63
N ASN A 115 -0.48 -26.79 -3.85
CA ASN A 115 -0.52 -27.90 -4.81
C ASN A 115 0.79 -28.04 -5.62
N GLU A 116 1.71 -27.07 -5.55
CA GLU A 116 3.02 -27.20 -6.20
C GLU A 116 3.87 -28.28 -5.51
N PRO A 117 4.80 -28.94 -6.22
CA PRO A 117 5.78 -29.83 -5.62
C PRO A 117 6.54 -29.20 -4.44
N ALA A 118 6.86 -29.99 -3.41
CA ALA A 118 7.50 -29.50 -2.19
C ALA A 118 8.82 -28.73 -2.43
N ASN A 119 9.57 -29.08 -3.49
CA ASN A 119 10.80 -28.39 -3.88
C ASN A 119 10.57 -26.99 -4.49
N LEU A 120 9.33 -26.67 -4.87
CA LEU A 120 8.92 -25.33 -5.32
C LEU A 120 8.30 -24.50 -4.19
N GLN A 121 7.94 -25.15 -3.08
CA GLN A 121 7.43 -24.48 -1.89
C GLN A 121 8.59 -23.94 -1.02
N PHE A 122 8.27 -22.96 -0.18
CA PHE A 122 9.20 -22.37 0.77
C PHE A 122 9.40 -23.36 1.91
N SER A 123 10.64 -23.80 2.08
CA SER A 123 11.05 -24.63 3.21
C SER A 123 11.65 -23.75 4.32
N MET A 124 11.37 -24.07 5.58
CA MET A 124 12.07 -23.46 6.71
C MET A 124 13.47 -24.05 6.90
N ASP A 125 13.75 -25.19 6.27
CA ASP A 125 15.01 -25.91 6.34
C ASP A 125 15.85 -25.71 5.06
N LEU A 126 15.83 -24.51 4.46
CA LEU A 126 16.65 -24.28 3.27
C LEU A 126 18.12 -24.60 3.59
N PRO A 127 18.82 -25.34 2.71
CA PRO A 127 20.11 -25.96 3.00
C PRO A 127 21.26 -24.98 3.27
N ASP A 128 21.01 -23.68 3.17
CA ASP A 128 21.94 -22.59 3.45
C ASP A 128 21.62 -21.77 4.71
N GLY A 129 20.60 -22.17 5.50
CA GLY A 129 20.21 -21.46 6.72
C GLY A 129 19.64 -20.06 6.45
N LYS A 130 19.27 -19.73 5.21
CA LYS A 130 18.72 -18.41 4.87
C LYS A 130 17.24 -18.28 5.19
N SER A 131 16.52 -19.37 5.44
CA SER A 131 15.07 -19.31 5.71
C SER A 131 14.73 -18.40 6.88
N PRO A 132 15.35 -18.51 8.07
CA PRO A 132 15.03 -17.61 9.18
C PRO A 132 15.32 -16.16 8.86
N MET A 133 16.43 -15.86 8.17
CA MET A 133 16.78 -14.49 7.75
C MET A 133 15.76 -13.92 6.75
N VAL A 134 15.34 -14.69 5.75
CA VAL A 134 14.33 -14.29 4.76
C VAL A 134 12.98 -14.04 5.46
N LEU A 135 12.59 -14.94 6.37
CA LEU A 135 11.37 -14.78 7.15
C LEU A 135 11.44 -13.58 8.09
N LEU A 136 12.58 -13.35 8.75
CA LEU A 136 12.79 -12.22 9.65
C LEU A 136 12.67 -10.89 8.90
N GLN A 137 13.29 -10.80 7.72
CA GLN A 137 13.11 -9.65 6.83
C GLN A 137 11.65 -9.46 6.43
N ALA A 138 10.95 -10.53 6.05
CA ALA A 138 9.53 -10.46 5.68
C ALA A 138 8.66 -9.93 6.82
N VAL A 139 8.79 -10.51 8.03
CA VAL A 139 7.97 -10.11 9.18
C VAL A 139 8.29 -8.71 9.65
N LEU A 140 9.56 -8.30 9.65
CA LEU A 140 9.96 -6.96 10.07
C LEU A 140 9.46 -5.92 9.06
N SER A 141 9.66 -6.17 7.77
CA SER A 141 9.20 -5.28 6.69
C SER A 141 7.68 -5.11 6.71
N GLN A 142 6.94 -6.22 6.85
CA GLN A 142 5.48 -6.19 6.97
C GLN A 142 5.05 -5.45 8.24
N THR A 143 5.68 -5.71 9.39
CA THR A 143 5.36 -5.04 10.67
C THR A 143 5.55 -3.53 10.55
N LEU A 144 6.64 -3.07 9.94
CA LEU A 144 6.90 -1.65 9.72
C LEU A 144 5.84 -1.01 8.82
N CYS A 145 5.50 -1.66 7.71
CA CYS A 145 4.46 -1.18 6.80
C CYS A 145 3.07 -1.15 7.47
N ASP A 146 2.67 -2.22 8.16
CA ASP A 146 1.38 -2.31 8.85
C ASP A 146 1.27 -1.31 10.01
N THR A 147 2.38 -1.04 10.68
CA THR A 147 2.43 -0.06 11.77
C THR A 147 2.30 1.36 11.25
N PHE A 148 3.10 1.73 10.25
CA PHE A 148 3.34 3.14 9.88
C PHE A 148 2.76 3.56 8.54
N LEU A 149 2.56 2.64 7.58
CA LEU A 149 2.09 2.95 6.22
C LEU A 149 0.67 2.43 5.93
N ARG A 150 0.07 1.65 6.82
CA ARG A 150 -1.34 1.24 6.71
C ARG A 150 -2.31 2.37 7.00
N ASP A 151 -1.93 3.26 7.92
CA ASP A 151 -2.76 4.40 8.30
C ASP A 151 -1.89 5.58 8.80
N ALA A 152 -2.33 6.79 8.48
CA ALA A 152 -1.59 8.03 8.69
C ALA A 152 -1.58 8.52 10.14
N TYR A 153 -2.51 8.03 10.97
CA TYR A 153 -2.76 8.55 12.31
C TYR A 153 -2.10 7.73 13.41
N PHE A 154 -1.02 7.00 13.11
CA PHE A 154 -0.30 6.19 14.11
C PHE A 154 0.27 6.98 15.29
N LEU A 155 0.40 8.31 15.18
CA LEU A 155 0.77 9.18 16.31
C LEU A 155 -0.37 9.44 17.29
N ALA A 156 -1.63 9.17 16.91
CA ALA A 156 -2.78 9.32 17.79
C ALA A 156 -2.73 8.34 18.97
N ASP A 157 -2.10 7.17 18.79
CA ASP A 157 -1.85 6.19 19.87
C ASP A 157 -0.99 6.79 21.00
N GLY A 158 -0.12 7.75 20.69
CA GLY A 158 0.76 8.42 21.64
C GLY A 158 0.14 9.66 22.29
N MET A 159 -1.08 10.04 21.91
CA MET A 159 -1.80 11.10 22.62
C MET A 159 -2.28 10.55 23.95
N GLU A 160 -1.71 11.06 25.05
CA GLU A 160 -2.28 10.91 26.39
C GLU A 160 -3.64 11.62 26.45
N THR A 161 -4.69 11.01 25.90
CA THR A 161 -6.09 11.32 26.25
C THR A 161 -6.45 10.83 27.66
N SER A 162 -5.45 10.32 28.39
CA SER A 162 -5.34 10.05 29.81
C SER A 162 -5.83 11.21 30.69
N LYS A 163 -7.15 11.41 30.73
CA LYS A 163 -7.96 11.85 31.89
C LYS A 163 -9.44 11.42 31.78
N VAL A 164 -9.89 10.86 30.66
CA VAL A 164 -11.27 10.35 30.55
C VAL A 164 -11.26 8.83 30.74
N LEU A 165 -11.71 8.38 31.92
CA LEU A 165 -11.90 6.97 32.22
C LEU A 165 -12.85 6.34 31.19
N GLY A 166 -12.37 5.34 30.43
CA GLY A 166 -13.19 4.47 29.60
C GLY A 166 -13.09 4.65 28.08
N GLN A 167 -12.15 5.46 27.58
CA GLN A 167 -11.96 5.63 26.13
C GLN A 167 -10.75 4.82 25.65
N ASP A 168 -10.96 3.89 24.72
CA ASP A 168 -9.90 3.06 24.15
C ASP A 168 -9.08 3.90 23.14
N HIS A 169 -7.75 3.88 23.23
CA HIS A 169 -6.89 4.63 22.31
C HIS A 169 -7.03 4.16 20.86
N ALA A 170 -7.38 2.87 20.66
CA ALA A 170 -7.70 2.32 19.35
C ALA A 170 -8.86 3.04 18.66
N ASP A 171 -9.76 3.66 19.43
CA ASP A 171 -10.90 4.41 18.90
C ASP A 171 -10.47 5.72 18.24
N SER A 172 -9.38 6.35 18.70
CA SER A 172 -8.94 7.66 18.19
C SER A 172 -8.36 7.56 16.79
N ARG A 173 -7.44 6.60 16.57
CA ARG A 173 -6.86 6.30 15.26
C ARG A 173 -7.94 5.92 14.25
N ARG A 174 -8.83 5.01 14.66
CA ARG A 174 -9.95 4.53 13.84
C ARG A 174 -10.89 5.67 13.45
N TRP A 175 -11.27 6.52 14.40
CA TRP A 175 -12.16 7.65 14.15
C TRP A 175 -11.58 8.66 13.15
N LEU A 176 -10.30 9.01 13.28
CA LEU A 176 -9.63 9.89 12.32
C LEU A 176 -9.64 9.31 10.90
N LYS A 177 -9.41 8.00 10.79
CA LYS A 177 -9.47 7.30 9.49
C LYS A 177 -10.88 7.29 8.90
N GLU A 178 -11.90 7.05 9.72
CA GLU A 178 -13.31 7.11 9.29
C GLU A 178 -13.70 8.51 8.79
N VAL A 179 -13.20 9.58 9.43
CA VAL A 179 -13.41 10.96 8.97
C VAL A 179 -12.73 11.22 7.62
N GLU A 180 -11.46 10.81 7.46
CA GLU A 180 -10.77 10.90 6.16
C GLU A 180 -11.55 10.18 5.05
N ASP A 181 -12.01 8.97 5.32
CA ASP A 181 -12.73 8.15 4.34
C ASP A 181 -14.09 8.78 3.97
N MET A 182 -14.79 9.40 4.93
CA MET A 182 -16.00 10.18 4.65
C MET A 182 -15.71 11.39 3.75
N LEU A 183 -14.62 12.12 4.03
CA LEU A 183 -14.21 13.27 3.20
C LEU A 183 -13.80 12.82 1.79
N CYS A 184 -13.05 11.72 1.67
CA CYS A 184 -12.63 11.16 0.38
C CYS A 184 -13.81 10.73 -0.51
N LYS A 185 -14.94 10.30 0.09
CA LYS A 185 -16.17 9.97 -0.66
C LYS A 185 -16.83 11.20 -1.29
N VAL A 186 -16.69 12.36 -0.68
CA VAL A 186 -17.22 13.63 -1.21
C VAL A 186 -16.26 14.21 -2.23
N ASP A 187 -14.99 14.32 -1.85
CA ASP A 187 -13.90 14.80 -2.69
C ASP A 187 -12.57 14.24 -2.18
N LYS A 188 -11.90 13.45 -3.04
CA LYS A 188 -10.60 12.82 -2.72
C LYS A 188 -9.54 13.86 -2.34
N ASN A 189 -9.58 15.05 -2.96
CA ASN A 189 -8.66 16.13 -2.64
C ASN A 189 -8.86 16.64 -1.21
N SER A 190 -10.11 16.89 -0.82
CA SER A 190 -10.47 17.34 0.53
C SER A 190 -10.04 16.35 1.61
N GLY A 191 -10.24 15.04 1.40
CA GLY A 191 -9.80 14.02 2.35
C GLY A 191 -8.28 13.98 2.52
N VAL A 192 -7.52 14.01 1.42
CA VAL A 192 -6.04 14.04 1.48
C VAL A 192 -5.52 15.33 2.10
N ASP A 193 -6.11 16.49 1.77
CA ASP A 193 -5.71 17.77 2.36
C ASP A 193 -5.98 17.80 3.87
N TRP A 194 -7.11 17.24 4.30
CA TRP A 194 -7.43 17.07 5.72
C TRP A 194 -6.44 16.14 6.43
N ARG A 195 -6.09 15.00 5.82
CA ARG A 195 -5.06 14.09 6.35
C ARG A 195 -3.74 14.81 6.56
N ILE A 196 -3.26 15.55 5.56
CA ILE A 196 -1.97 16.27 5.63
C ILE A 196 -1.98 17.26 6.81
N GLN A 197 -3.03 18.06 6.94
CA GLN A 197 -3.15 19.04 8.03
C GLN A 197 -3.24 18.36 9.41
N THR A 198 -3.96 17.25 9.49
CA THR A 198 -4.13 16.47 10.72
C THR A 198 -2.80 15.84 11.13
N VAL A 199 -2.09 15.17 10.22
CA VAL A 199 -0.76 14.59 10.48
C VAL A 199 0.23 15.65 10.94
N GLN A 200 0.26 16.82 10.28
CA GLN A 200 1.12 17.94 10.70
C GLN A 200 0.77 18.46 12.11
N SER A 201 -0.50 18.39 12.50
CA SER A 201 -0.94 18.80 13.83
C SER A 201 -0.59 17.74 14.87
N LEU A 202 -0.75 16.45 14.55
CA LEU A 202 -0.36 15.33 15.41
C LEU A 202 1.16 15.32 15.67
N GLU A 203 1.98 15.51 14.63
CA GLU A 203 3.43 15.57 14.75
C GLU A 203 3.91 16.73 15.65
N LYS A 204 3.21 17.87 15.62
CA LYS A 204 3.50 19.00 16.52
C LYS A 204 3.06 18.73 17.97
N ALA A 205 1.93 18.05 18.15
CA ALA A 205 1.35 17.78 19.46
C ALA A 205 2.06 16.62 20.18
N THR A 206 2.50 15.61 19.42
CA THR A 206 3.10 14.38 19.92
C THR A 206 4.45 14.17 19.23
N PRO A 207 5.57 14.61 19.85
CA PRO A 207 6.90 14.43 19.28
C PRO A 207 7.20 12.94 19.05
N PHE A 208 7.39 12.54 17.79
CA PHE A 208 7.72 11.16 17.47
C PHE A 208 9.17 10.85 17.88
N ASN A 209 9.34 9.95 18.84
CA ASN A 209 10.62 9.69 19.48
C ASN A 209 10.76 8.20 19.88
N LEU A 210 11.97 7.82 20.31
CA LEU A 210 12.32 6.43 20.59
C LEU A 210 11.40 5.76 21.64
N HIS A 211 10.93 6.50 22.64
CA HIS A 211 10.06 5.95 23.69
C HIS A 211 8.72 5.44 23.13
N LEU A 212 8.16 6.10 22.11
CA LEU A 212 6.89 5.69 21.49
C LEU A 212 7.00 4.38 20.71
N VAL A 213 8.20 4.06 20.21
CA VAL A 213 8.43 2.85 19.39
C VAL A 213 9.06 1.70 20.18
N GLN A 214 9.64 1.96 21.35
CA GLN A 214 10.24 0.93 22.21
C GLN A 214 9.28 -0.23 22.53
N ASN A 215 8.03 0.07 22.87
CA ASN A 215 7.04 -0.99 23.15
C ASN A 215 6.70 -1.79 21.89
N LYS A 216 6.68 -1.16 20.71
CA LYS A 216 6.45 -1.85 19.44
C LYS A 216 7.61 -2.79 19.09
N ALA A 217 8.85 -2.34 19.31
CA ALA A 217 10.05 -3.17 19.14
C ALA A 217 10.07 -4.37 20.11
N LYS A 218 9.72 -4.15 21.39
CA LYS A 218 9.60 -5.24 22.39
C LYS A 218 8.55 -6.27 21.99
N ASN A 219 7.37 -5.82 21.58
CA ASN A 219 6.31 -6.71 21.12
C ASN A 219 6.74 -7.51 19.90
N PHE A 220 7.45 -6.88 18.95
CA PHE A 220 8.01 -7.58 17.80
C PHE A 220 8.97 -8.71 18.22
N VAL A 221 9.92 -8.43 19.12
CA VAL A 221 10.86 -9.45 19.62
C VAL A 221 10.10 -10.58 20.32
N GLN A 222 9.09 -10.27 21.13
CA GLN A 222 8.28 -11.28 21.80
C GLN A 222 7.49 -12.15 20.80
N ASP A 223 6.87 -11.51 19.81
CA ASP A 223 6.03 -12.18 18.82
C ASP A 223 6.82 -13.05 17.86
N PHE A 224 8.06 -12.67 17.52
CA PHE A 224 8.88 -13.32 16.51
C PHE A 224 10.21 -13.87 17.05
N HIS A 225 10.28 -14.14 18.37
CA HIS A 225 11.48 -14.66 19.02
C HIS A 225 12.02 -15.94 18.37
N PHE A 226 11.16 -16.77 17.78
CA PHE A 226 11.53 -18.02 17.09
C PHE A 226 12.37 -17.81 15.80
N LEU A 227 12.47 -16.57 15.29
CA LEU A 227 13.33 -16.19 14.16
C LEU A 227 14.60 -15.45 14.59
N LEU A 228 14.76 -15.21 15.89
CA LEU A 228 15.78 -14.33 16.45
C LEU A 228 16.79 -15.12 17.28
N LYS A 229 18.04 -14.69 17.24
CA LYS A 229 19.03 -15.01 18.27
C LYS A 229 18.64 -14.29 19.57
N GLU A 230 19.37 -14.56 20.66
CA GLU A 230 19.23 -13.80 21.90
C GLU A 230 19.39 -12.30 21.63
N VAL A 231 18.35 -11.52 21.96
CA VAL A 231 18.31 -10.07 21.73
C VAL A 231 18.76 -9.37 23.00
N ASP A 232 19.92 -8.72 22.95
CA ASP A 232 20.41 -7.90 24.05
C ASP A 232 19.81 -6.48 24.03
N ASP A 233 20.13 -5.69 25.06
CA ASP A 233 19.65 -4.31 25.19
C ASP A 233 20.10 -3.40 24.04
N GLN A 234 21.22 -3.72 23.38
CA GLN A 234 21.73 -2.92 22.26
C GLN A 234 20.95 -3.24 20.98
N ALA A 235 20.76 -4.52 20.67
CA ALA A 235 19.96 -4.97 19.54
C ALA A 235 18.50 -4.48 19.63
N LEU A 236 17.92 -4.44 20.84
CA LEU A 236 16.59 -3.87 21.06
C LEU A 236 16.55 -2.36 20.83
N LYS A 237 17.61 -1.62 21.19
CA LYS A 237 17.73 -0.19 20.89
C LYS A 237 17.86 0.04 19.38
N ASP A 238 18.67 -0.77 18.70
CA ASP A 238 18.86 -0.69 17.25
C ASP A 238 17.55 -1.00 16.52
N LEU A 239 16.78 -1.99 16.98
CA LEU A 239 15.43 -2.26 16.46
C LEU A 239 14.48 -1.09 16.72
N SER A 240 14.52 -0.51 17.92
CA SER A 240 13.71 0.67 18.24
C SER A 240 14.08 1.86 17.32
N GLN A 241 15.37 2.00 16.99
CA GLN A 241 15.85 3.01 16.04
C GLN A 241 15.34 2.73 14.62
N LEU A 242 15.34 1.47 14.16
CA LEU A 242 14.73 1.10 12.87
C LEU A 242 13.25 1.49 12.78
N PHE A 243 12.47 1.22 13.84
CA PHE A 243 11.06 1.64 13.91
C PHE A 243 10.92 3.16 13.89
N LEU A 244 11.79 3.89 14.59
CA LEU A 244 11.80 5.35 14.62
C LEU A 244 12.13 5.92 13.23
N ASP A 245 13.17 5.40 12.58
CA ASP A 245 13.61 5.87 11.27
C ASP A 245 12.55 5.62 10.20
N PHE A 246 11.97 4.42 10.17
CA PHE A 246 10.88 4.11 9.23
C PHE A 246 9.61 4.92 9.52
N GLY A 247 9.25 5.11 10.79
CA GLY A 247 8.11 5.94 11.16
C GLY A 247 8.31 7.41 10.75
N ASN A 248 9.54 7.94 10.85
CA ASN A 248 9.88 9.27 10.36
C ASN A 248 9.75 9.36 8.83
N LEU A 249 10.16 8.33 8.09
CA LEU A 249 9.91 8.23 6.64
C LEU A 249 8.40 8.25 6.34
N ALA A 250 7.63 7.43 7.05
CA ALA A 250 6.18 7.38 6.89
C ALA A 250 5.51 8.74 7.17
N LEU A 251 5.95 9.49 8.19
CA LEU A 251 5.45 10.85 8.44
C LEU A 251 5.70 11.77 7.24
N LYS A 252 6.90 11.72 6.64
CA LYS A 252 7.19 12.49 5.41
C LYS A 252 6.21 12.13 4.31
N PHE A 253 5.97 10.82 4.08
CA PHE A 253 5.09 10.36 3.02
C PHE A 253 3.62 10.77 3.25
N TRP A 254 3.10 10.63 4.47
CA TRP A 254 1.70 10.98 4.78
C TRP A 254 1.38 12.47 4.64
N LYS A 255 2.41 13.32 4.70
CA LYS A 255 2.31 14.77 4.43
C LYS A 255 2.32 15.13 2.94
N MET A 256 2.45 14.15 2.05
CA MET A 256 2.40 14.37 0.60
C MET A 256 0.97 14.29 0.07
N ARG A 257 0.69 14.97 -1.05
CA ARG A 257 -0.62 14.96 -1.71
C ARG A 257 -0.81 13.72 -2.60
N THR A 258 -0.82 12.55 -1.98
CA THR A 258 -0.98 11.23 -2.63
C THR A 258 -1.60 10.21 -1.68
N VAL A 259 -2.25 9.18 -2.24
CA VAL A 259 -2.67 8.00 -1.48
C VAL A 259 -1.54 6.98 -1.49
N ILE A 260 -1.15 6.48 -0.33
CA ILE A 260 -0.10 5.47 -0.19
C ILE A 260 -0.80 4.12 -0.03
N LYS A 261 -0.29 3.10 -0.73
CA LYS A 261 -0.74 1.71 -0.56
C LYS A 261 0.46 0.80 -0.38
N THR A 262 0.30 -0.17 0.51
CA THR A 262 1.27 -1.23 0.74
C THR A 262 0.65 -2.57 0.40
N HIS A 263 1.38 -3.42 -0.31
CA HIS A 263 0.91 -4.73 -0.71
C HIS A 263 1.93 -5.81 -0.33
N GLY A 264 1.53 -6.68 0.60
CA GLY A 264 2.25 -7.90 0.94
C GLY A 264 1.83 -9.07 0.06
N LEU A 265 1.92 -10.28 0.62
CA LEU A 265 1.67 -11.51 -0.12
C LEU A 265 0.25 -11.62 -0.70
N SER A 266 -0.75 -11.01 -0.07
CA SER A 266 -2.14 -11.06 -0.55
C SER A 266 -2.31 -10.57 -2.00
N ARG A 267 -1.48 -9.63 -2.48
CA ARG A 267 -1.50 -9.19 -3.89
C ARG A 267 -0.84 -10.19 -4.84
N PHE A 268 0.09 -11.01 -4.35
CA PHE A 268 0.96 -11.85 -5.18
C PHE A 268 0.72 -13.37 -4.99
N ALA A 269 -0.09 -13.78 -4.00
CA ALA A 269 -0.23 -15.17 -3.59
C ALA A 269 -0.66 -16.10 -4.72
N GLU A 270 -1.59 -15.65 -5.57
CA GLU A 270 -2.11 -16.41 -6.72
C GLU A 270 -1.42 -16.02 -8.03
N GLN A 271 -0.46 -15.10 -8.00
CA GLN A 271 0.24 -14.65 -9.20
C GLN A 271 1.52 -15.45 -9.39
N ARG A 272 1.74 -15.86 -10.63
CA ARG A 272 3.02 -16.42 -11.05
C ARG A 272 4.02 -15.28 -11.23
N PHE A 273 5.23 -15.48 -10.73
CA PHE A 273 6.33 -14.53 -10.79
C PHE A 273 6.65 -14.23 -12.25
N ASP A 274 6.70 -12.94 -12.54
CA ASP A 274 7.12 -12.41 -13.81
C ASP A 274 8.32 -11.48 -13.61
N ALA A 275 9.44 -11.88 -14.18
CA ALA A 275 10.70 -11.16 -14.12
C ALA A 275 10.57 -9.73 -14.67
N GLU A 276 9.71 -9.50 -15.66
CA GLU A 276 9.50 -8.20 -16.30
C GLU A 276 8.43 -7.34 -15.59
N SER A 277 7.92 -7.81 -14.45
CA SER A 277 6.94 -7.06 -13.67
C SER A 277 7.47 -5.72 -13.16
N SER A 278 6.63 -4.69 -13.25
CA SER A 278 6.87 -3.39 -12.63
C SER A 278 6.67 -3.41 -11.11
N PHE A 279 6.01 -4.45 -10.56
CA PHE A 279 5.56 -4.48 -9.16
C PHE A 279 6.37 -5.39 -8.24
N ILE A 280 7.03 -6.42 -8.78
CA ILE A 280 7.76 -7.40 -7.99
C ILE A 280 9.11 -7.74 -8.63
N GLU A 281 10.10 -8.01 -7.80
CA GLU A 281 11.40 -8.54 -8.16
C GLU A 281 11.73 -9.75 -7.29
N ALA A 282 12.68 -10.58 -7.72
CA ALA A 282 13.14 -11.70 -6.92
C ALA A 282 14.13 -11.19 -5.85
N ASP A 283 13.98 -11.66 -4.61
CA ASP A 283 14.78 -11.24 -3.45
C ASP A 283 16.30 -11.45 -3.64
N VAL A 284 16.69 -12.51 -4.35
CA VAL A 284 18.09 -12.78 -4.69
C VAL A 284 18.37 -12.41 -6.14
N VAL A 285 19.27 -11.44 -6.36
CA VAL A 285 19.85 -11.14 -7.68
C VAL A 285 20.69 -12.34 -8.12
N GLY A 286 20.09 -13.20 -8.93
CA GLY A 286 20.74 -14.37 -9.51
C GLY A 286 21.30 -14.08 -10.91
N SER A 287 22.05 -15.05 -11.46
CA SER A 287 22.40 -15.05 -12.88
C SER A 287 21.14 -14.96 -13.77
N PRO A 288 21.26 -14.53 -15.04
CA PRO A 288 20.14 -14.56 -15.98
C PRO A 288 19.43 -15.92 -16.06
N ASP A 289 20.18 -17.01 -15.88
CA ASP A 289 19.63 -18.37 -15.86
C ASP A 289 18.81 -18.66 -14.60
N ALA A 290 19.21 -18.15 -13.44
CA ALA A 290 18.38 -18.20 -12.23
C ALA A 290 17.09 -17.38 -12.39
N ARG A 291 17.14 -16.23 -13.08
CA ARG A 291 15.95 -15.41 -13.38
C ARG A 291 14.95 -16.16 -14.27
N LYS A 292 15.44 -16.83 -15.33
CA LYS A 292 14.60 -17.67 -16.20
C LYS A 292 13.97 -18.84 -15.46
N ARG A 293 14.73 -19.54 -14.60
CA ARG A 293 14.21 -20.68 -13.82
C ARG A 293 13.06 -20.29 -12.90
N ARG A 294 13.06 -19.07 -12.36
CA ARG A 294 12.02 -18.53 -11.47
C ARG A 294 10.76 -18.06 -12.21
N GLN A 295 10.84 -17.83 -13.52
CA GLN A 295 9.70 -17.35 -14.30
C GLN A 295 8.52 -18.32 -14.22
N GLY A 296 7.32 -17.79 -14.02
CA GLY A 296 6.10 -18.60 -14.02
C GLY A 296 5.87 -19.41 -12.74
N ARG A 297 6.73 -19.28 -11.71
CA ARG A 297 6.56 -19.93 -10.41
C ARG A 297 5.84 -19.04 -9.42
N TYR A 298 5.13 -19.61 -8.47
CA TYR A 298 4.49 -18.82 -7.42
C TYR A 298 5.50 -18.22 -6.45
N VAL A 299 5.16 -17.05 -5.91
CA VAL A 299 5.93 -16.40 -4.85
C VAL A 299 5.63 -17.11 -3.52
N GLY A 300 6.67 -17.62 -2.86
CA GLY A 300 6.51 -18.32 -1.59
C GLY A 300 6.44 -17.38 -0.39
N VAL A 301 7.22 -16.29 -0.42
CA VAL A 301 7.28 -15.27 0.65
C VAL A 301 7.47 -13.91 -0.01
N VAL A 302 6.79 -12.88 0.49
CA VAL A 302 7.11 -11.48 0.16
C VAL A 302 8.03 -10.94 1.24
N VAL A 303 9.32 -10.90 0.95
CA VAL A 303 10.40 -10.45 1.84
C VAL A 303 10.30 -8.95 2.11
N ARG A 304 9.87 -8.20 1.09
CA ARG A 304 9.65 -6.76 1.18
C ARG A 304 8.33 -6.41 0.50
N PRO A 305 7.39 -5.73 1.18
CA PRO A 305 6.13 -5.31 0.56
C PRO A 305 6.33 -4.32 -0.60
N LEU A 306 5.41 -4.35 -1.56
CA LEU A 306 5.29 -3.31 -2.59
C LEU A 306 4.75 -2.03 -1.94
N ILE A 307 5.39 -0.89 -2.18
CA ILE A 307 4.91 0.43 -1.77
C ILE A 307 4.65 1.25 -3.03
N VAL A 308 3.41 1.67 -3.21
CA VAL A 308 2.99 2.53 -4.32
C VAL A 308 2.35 3.81 -3.80
N SER A 309 2.51 4.86 -4.58
CA SER A 309 1.74 6.08 -4.42
C SER A 309 0.75 6.21 -5.57
N GLU A 310 -0.43 6.73 -5.28
CA GLU A 310 -1.43 7.10 -6.26
C GLU A 310 -1.59 8.63 -6.15
N PRO A 311 -0.90 9.39 -7.01
CA PRO A 311 -1.06 10.85 -7.06
C PRO A 311 -2.53 11.24 -7.21
N LEU A 312 -2.89 12.44 -6.75
CA LEU A 312 -4.21 12.97 -7.09
C LEU A 312 -4.15 13.49 -8.52
N GLY A 313 -4.86 12.83 -9.44
CA GLY A 313 -4.98 13.27 -10.82
C GLY A 313 -5.54 14.69 -10.90
N GLN A 314 -5.02 15.49 -11.81
CA GLN A 314 -5.70 16.71 -12.26
C GLN A 314 -6.74 16.27 -13.30
N ASP A 315 -8.01 16.61 -13.07
CA ASP A 315 -9.11 16.46 -14.03
C ASP A 315 -9.55 15.04 -14.42
N GLY A 316 -10.06 14.27 -13.45
CA GLY A 316 -10.92 13.11 -13.71
C GLY A 316 -10.29 11.90 -14.42
N GLY A 317 -9.01 11.98 -14.79
CA GLY A 317 -8.23 10.86 -15.30
C GLY A 317 -7.92 9.85 -14.19
N VAL A 318 -7.80 8.58 -14.57
CA VAL A 318 -7.29 7.53 -13.69
C VAL A 318 -5.84 7.87 -13.37
N SER A 319 -5.52 8.14 -12.10
CA SER A 319 -4.12 8.31 -11.70
C SER A 319 -3.42 6.96 -11.74
N GLU A 320 -2.31 6.89 -12.47
CA GLU A 320 -1.45 5.72 -12.49
C GLU A 320 -0.70 5.58 -11.16
N GLU A 321 -0.52 4.34 -10.70
CA GLU A 321 0.26 4.04 -9.50
C GLU A 321 1.74 4.24 -9.80
N VAL A 322 2.42 5.07 -9.00
CA VAL A 322 3.86 5.25 -9.05
C VAL A 322 4.48 4.31 -8.03
N VAL A 323 5.30 3.37 -8.51
CA VAL A 323 6.03 2.43 -7.65
C VAL A 323 7.17 3.17 -6.94
N TRP A 324 7.07 3.29 -5.62
CA TRP A 324 8.14 3.81 -4.76
C TRP A 324 9.09 2.71 -4.31
N LEU A 325 8.60 1.48 -4.17
CA LEU A 325 9.41 0.33 -3.82
C LEU A 325 8.77 -0.95 -4.37
N LYS A 326 9.49 -1.68 -5.22
CA LYS A 326 9.03 -2.98 -5.70
C LYS A 326 8.99 -3.99 -4.55
N ALA A 327 8.00 -4.87 -4.59
CA ALA A 327 8.01 -6.04 -3.71
C ALA A 327 9.22 -6.91 -4.01
N ALA A 328 9.86 -7.46 -2.98
CA ALA A 328 10.87 -8.50 -3.13
C ALA A 328 10.22 -9.84 -2.77
N GLY A 329 10.15 -10.76 -3.72
CA GLY A 329 9.56 -12.08 -3.56
C GLY A 329 10.63 -13.17 -3.51
N TRP A 330 10.53 -14.06 -2.54
CA TRP A 330 11.23 -15.34 -2.60
C TRP A 330 10.50 -16.27 -3.57
N VAL A 331 11.24 -16.83 -4.51
CA VAL A 331 10.76 -17.76 -5.52
C VAL A 331 11.77 -18.90 -5.62
N SER A 332 11.30 -20.14 -5.52
CA SER A 332 12.18 -21.32 -5.63
C SER A 332 12.96 -21.30 -6.94
N ASP A 333 14.26 -21.58 -6.87
CA ASP A 333 15.14 -21.80 -8.02
C ASP A 333 15.49 -23.27 -8.25
N SER A 334 14.80 -24.19 -7.55
CA SER A 334 14.98 -25.64 -7.69
C SER A 334 14.85 -26.08 -9.15
N GLU A 335 15.74 -26.96 -9.61
CA GLU A 335 15.78 -27.46 -10.99
C GLU A 335 14.80 -28.61 -11.28
N GLY A 336 13.89 -28.93 -10.35
CA GLY A 336 12.88 -29.97 -10.57
C GLY A 336 12.10 -29.72 -11.86
N LEU A 337 12.11 -30.72 -12.75
CA LEU A 337 11.40 -30.76 -14.04
C LEU A 337 9.98 -30.23 -13.87
N VAL A 338 9.67 -29.11 -14.53
CA VAL A 338 8.29 -28.82 -14.90
C VAL A 338 8.00 -29.81 -16.01
N ASP A 339 7.28 -30.89 -15.70
CA ASP A 339 6.81 -31.81 -16.72
C ASP A 339 6.01 -31.01 -17.74
N THR A 340 6.66 -30.76 -18.89
CA THR A 340 6.00 -30.25 -20.08
C THR A 340 4.84 -31.21 -20.36
N PRO A 341 3.59 -30.72 -20.53
CA PRO A 341 2.48 -31.61 -20.87
C PRO A 341 2.87 -32.33 -22.16
N ALA A 342 2.80 -33.66 -22.12
CA ALA A 342 3.20 -34.52 -23.22
C ALA A 342 2.65 -33.96 -24.54
N GLN A 343 3.56 -33.60 -25.45
CA GLN A 343 3.19 -33.52 -26.85
C GLN A 343 2.66 -34.91 -27.20
N ASN A 344 1.36 -34.99 -27.50
CA ASN A 344 0.78 -36.12 -28.21
C ASN A 344 1.50 -36.19 -29.56
N VAL A 345 2.61 -36.93 -29.58
CA VAL A 345 3.18 -37.44 -30.82
C VAL A 345 2.26 -38.57 -31.21
N ILE A 346 1.39 -38.26 -32.17
CA ILE A 346 0.75 -39.26 -33.03
C ILE A 346 1.92 -39.87 -33.80
N ASP A 347 2.26 -41.13 -33.49
CA ASP A 347 3.17 -41.93 -34.29
C ASP A 347 2.33 -43.06 -34.89
N ASP A 348 2.04 -42.91 -36.19
CA ASP A 348 1.48 -43.94 -37.06
C ASP A 348 2.65 -44.84 -37.49
N GLY A 349 2.59 -46.14 -37.19
CA GLY A 349 3.58 -47.09 -37.70
C GLY A 349 3.40 -48.52 -37.20
N ASP A 350 2.77 -49.33 -38.05
CA ASP A 350 2.59 -50.78 -37.98
C ASP A 350 3.91 -51.58 -37.81
N ASP A 351 3.86 -52.71 -37.08
CA ASP A 351 4.14 -54.06 -37.64
C ASP A 351 4.33 -55.14 -36.53
N ASP A 352 3.50 -56.18 -36.67
CA ASP A 352 3.71 -57.64 -36.58
C ASP A 352 4.15 -58.41 -35.30
N GLU A 353 3.20 -59.27 -34.90
CA GLU A 353 3.24 -60.72 -34.65
C GLU A 353 4.25 -61.35 -33.66
N SER A 354 3.73 -61.99 -32.60
CA SER A 354 3.73 -63.47 -32.45
C SER A 354 3.10 -63.89 -31.09
N ASP A 355 2.06 -64.75 -31.18
CA ASP A 355 1.89 -66.09 -30.56
C ASP A 355 2.42 -66.34 -29.13
N GLU A 356 1.82 -67.10 -28.23
CA GLU A 356 0.68 -68.02 -28.16
C GLU A 356 0.53 -68.42 -26.66
N ASP A 357 -0.61 -69.04 -26.33
CA ASP A 357 -0.83 -69.98 -25.21
C ASP A 357 -0.83 -69.49 -23.76
N GLU A 358 -1.62 -70.02 -22.84
CA GLU A 358 -2.87 -70.80 -22.73
C GLU A 358 -2.91 -71.11 -21.21
N GLY A 359 -4.07 -71.06 -20.55
CA GLY A 359 -4.11 -71.31 -19.11
C GLY A 359 -5.44 -71.01 -18.45
N ASP A 360 -6.38 -71.91 -18.68
CA ASP A 360 -7.77 -71.98 -18.23
C ASP A 360 -8.01 -71.92 -16.70
N GLU A 361 -9.24 -71.45 -16.37
CA GLU A 361 -10.26 -72.04 -15.46
C GLU A 361 -9.83 -72.48 -14.03
N ASP A 362 -10.57 -72.31 -12.94
CA ASP A 362 -11.99 -72.03 -12.71
C ASP A 362 -12.22 -71.78 -11.20
N GLY A 363 -13.30 -71.06 -10.88
CA GLY A 363 -14.17 -71.27 -9.71
C GLY A 363 -13.66 -70.97 -8.29
N ASP A 364 -14.30 -70.04 -7.57
CA ASP A 364 -15.46 -70.41 -6.74
C ASP A 364 -16.10 -69.21 -6.00
N SER A 365 -17.44 -69.27 -6.01
CA SER A 365 -18.52 -68.70 -5.20
C SER A 365 -18.37 -67.53 -4.22
N GLY A 366 -19.42 -66.70 -4.22
CA GLY A 366 -20.19 -66.34 -3.02
C GLY A 366 -20.09 -64.88 -2.62
N ASP A 367 -21.11 -64.07 -2.97
CA ASP A 367 -22.13 -63.53 -2.03
C ASP A 367 -21.54 -62.37 -1.19
N ASP A 368 -22.16 -61.21 -0.97
CA ASP A 368 -23.50 -60.68 -1.16
C ASP A 368 -23.38 -59.15 -0.92
N ASP A 369 -24.41 -58.41 -1.36
CA ASP A 369 -24.93 -57.18 -0.75
C ASP A 369 -23.97 -56.00 -0.44
N ASP A 370 -24.16 -54.84 -1.08
CA ASP A 370 -25.24 -53.95 -0.62
C ASP A 370 -25.40 -52.70 -1.51
N VAL A 371 -26.66 -52.41 -1.78
CA VAL A 371 -27.17 -51.33 -2.60
C VAL A 371 -27.59 -50.19 -1.68
N MET A 372 -26.97 -49.00 -1.78
CA MET A 372 -27.65 -47.77 -1.37
C MET A 372 -27.22 -46.57 -2.22
N ARG A 373 -28.03 -46.34 -3.26
CA ARG A 373 -28.24 -45.06 -3.94
C ARG A 373 -29.21 -44.19 -3.12
N MET A 374 -29.11 -42.87 -3.33
CA MET A 374 -30.02 -41.79 -2.89
C MET A 374 -29.76 -41.29 -1.45
N MET A 375 -29.84 -40.00 -1.12
CA MET A 375 -30.66 -38.95 -1.70
C MET A 375 -30.13 -37.55 -1.30
N THR A 376 -30.12 -36.67 -2.31
CA THR A 376 -30.33 -35.22 -2.29
C THR A 376 -31.05 -34.65 -1.06
N MET A 377 -30.55 -33.53 -0.50
CA MET A 377 -31.43 -32.40 -0.18
C MET A 377 -30.68 -31.08 0.00
N MET A 378 -30.95 -30.16 -0.92
CA MET A 378 -30.89 -28.71 -0.75
C MET A 378 -31.82 -28.28 0.39
N MET A 379 -31.40 -27.30 1.20
CA MET A 379 -32.31 -26.27 1.70
C MET A 379 -31.57 -24.94 1.90
N THR A 380 -31.84 -24.02 0.98
CA THR A 380 -31.87 -22.58 1.20
C THR A 380 -33.01 -22.22 2.17
N MET A 381 -32.76 -21.36 3.16
CA MET A 381 -33.42 -20.05 3.29
C MET A 381 -33.15 -19.37 4.65
N THR A 382 -32.61 -18.15 4.55
CA THR A 382 -32.96 -16.92 5.28
C THR A 382 -33.60 -16.99 6.67
N LEU A 383 -32.93 -16.30 7.60
CA LEU A 383 -33.52 -15.20 8.40
C LEU A 383 -32.48 -14.09 8.56
#